data_AF-A0A524IUN2-F1
#
_entry.id   AF-A0A524IUN2-F1
#
_cell.length_a   1.000
_cell.length_b   1.000
_cell.length_c   1.000
_cell.angle_alpha   90.00
_cell.angle_beta   90.00
_cell.angle_gamma   90.00
#
_symmetry.space_group_name_H-M   'P 1'
#
loop_
_entity.id
_entity.type
_entity.pdbx_description
1 polymer ?
#
loop_
_entity_poly.entity_id
_entity_poly.type
_entity_poly.pdbx_seq_one_letter_code
_entity_poly.pdbx_strand_id
1 'polypeptide(L)'
;MRFIMKTQKLVQWSLIGLAMLALAGFMLLPQIHQENVLAQSSYQTPTPGTAGRILYTVQERDTCTRIFLLTGVDINQLISLNSLDAACTIYPGDKLVLGIVDVQLQTDTPESTAMPVDVTPSPTPSPGYAEVCIVLFDDADGNGMLIEPEFYLEGGAVSINNRSGTVSLTGLTIGGDPELVEPLCFAEVPEGDYNITLAVPEGFNATTMTNYALTINAGDNVTIDFGAQTSENVSPSGNNDGNGRSPLVGSAGGLILVGGLGLGIYMWRARKS
;
A
#
# COMPACT_ATOMS: atom_id res chain seq x y z
N MET A 1 13.94 -40.80 59.80
CA MET A 1 12.77 -40.72 58.90
C MET A 1 12.13 -39.33 58.81
N ARG A 2 11.99 -38.56 59.91
CA ARG A 2 11.39 -37.20 59.91
C ARG A 2 12.14 -36.12 59.09
N PHE A 3 13.44 -36.29 58.84
CA PHE A 3 14.25 -35.28 58.12
C PHE A 3 14.06 -35.35 56.59
N ILE A 4 13.87 -36.56 56.05
CA ILE A 4 13.70 -36.81 54.60
C ILE A 4 12.33 -36.32 54.10
N MET A 5 11.29 -36.41 54.94
CA MET A 5 9.96 -35.88 54.58
C MET A 5 9.92 -34.35 54.56
N LYS A 6 10.81 -33.66 55.29
CA LYS A 6 10.82 -32.20 55.36
C LYS A 6 11.48 -31.59 54.12
N THR A 7 12.58 -32.18 53.66
CA THR A 7 13.27 -31.79 52.42
C THR A 7 12.41 -32.06 51.18
N GLN A 8 11.66 -33.17 51.15
CA GLN A 8 10.77 -33.47 50.03
C GLN A 8 9.62 -32.45 49.89
N LYS A 9 9.03 -32.00 51.00
CA LYS A 9 7.99 -30.95 50.99
C LYS A 9 8.55 -29.58 50.58
N LEU A 10 9.78 -29.24 51.00
CA LEU A 10 10.45 -28.01 50.60
C LEU A 10 10.75 -27.96 49.09
N VAL A 11 11.21 -29.07 48.50
CA VAL A 11 11.45 -29.17 47.05
C VAL A 11 10.14 -29.12 46.26
N GLN A 12 9.09 -29.78 46.76
CA GLN A 12 7.78 -29.79 46.10
C GLN A 12 7.12 -28.40 46.10
N TRP A 13 7.26 -27.62 47.19
CA TRP A 13 6.73 -26.26 47.28
C TRP A 13 7.53 -25.29 46.40
N SER A 14 8.85 -25.51 46.27
CA SER A 14 9.69 -24.73 45.35
C SER A 14 9.33 -24.98 43.88
N LEU A 15 9.03 -26.22 43.48
CA LEU A 15 8.60 -26.55 42.12
C LEU A 15 7.23 -25.97 41.78
N ILE A 16 6.28 -25.99 42.72
CA ILE A 16 4.95 -25.39 42.54
C ILE A 16 5.07 -23.86 42.41
N GLY A 17 5.93 -23.23 43.23
CA GLY A 17 6.20 -21.80 43.13
C GLY A 17 6.80 -21.41 41.78
N LEU A 18 7.78 -22.18 41.28
CA LEU A 18 8.40 -21.95 39.97
C LEU A 18 7.41 -22.15 38.81
N ALA A 19 6.55 -23.17 38.90
CA ALA A 19 5.51 -23.43 37.90
C ALA A 19 4.46 -22.30 37.85
N MET A 20 4.03 -21.76 39.00
CA MET A 20 3.11 -20.62 39.03
C MET A 20 3.74 -19.33 38.51
N LEU A 21 5.04 -19.11 38.77
CA LEU A 21 5.78 -17.96 38.24
C LEU A 21 5.96 -18.03 36.72
N ALA A 22 6.20 -19.23 36.17
CA ALA A 22 6.24 -19.46 34.74
C ALA A 22 4.86 -19.25 34.07
N LEU A 23 3.77 -19.70 34.72
CA LEU A 23 2.42 -19.53 34.21
C LEU A 23 1.98 -18.05 34.21
N ALA A 24 2.34 -17.30 35.27
CA ALA A 24 2.09 -15.86 35.34
C ALA A 24 2.91 -15.09 34.29
N GLY A 25 4.14 -15.50 34.03
CA GLY A 25 4.97 -14.93 32.95
C GLY A 25 4.38 -15.16 31.55
N PHE A 26 3.69 -16.28 31.33
CA PHE A 26 3.05 -16.57 30.05
C PHE A 26 1.80 -15.70 29.77
N MET A 27 1.10 -15.26 30.83
CA MET A 27 -0.04 -14.33 30.72
C MET A 27 0.35 -12.86 30.49
N LEU A 28 1.62 -12.49 30.71
CA LEU A 28 2.15 -11.14 30.47
C LEU A 28 2.85 -10.98 29.11
N LEU A 29 2.88 -12.03 28.27
CA LEU A 29 3.33 -11.90 26.89
C LEU A 29 2.30 -11.11 26.07
N PRO A 30 2.74 -10.13 25.26
CA PRO A 30 1.84 -9.44 24.34
C PRO A 30 1.25 -10.48 23.39
N GLN A 31 -0.08 -10.56 23.37
CA GLN A 31 -0.81 -11.40 22.43
C GLN A 31 -0.58 -10.82 21.04
N ILE A 32 0.19 -11.52 20.21
CA ILE A 32 0.35 -11.15 18.79
C ILE A 32 -1.01 -11.40 18.13
N HIS A 33 -1.84 -10.37 18.08
CA HIS A 33 -3.04 -10.40 17.26
C HIS A 33 -2.57 -10.30 15.83
N GLN A 34 -2.56 -11.44 15.14
CA GLN A 34 -2.37 -11.47 13.70
C GLN A 34 -3.64 -10.90 13.08
N GLU A 35 -3.70 -9.58 12.92
CA GLU A 35 -4.65 -8.97 12.01
C GLU A 35 -4.32 -9.49 10.62
N ASN A 36 -5.13 -10.42 10.14
CA ASN A 36 -5.23 -10.68 8.72
C ASN A 36 -5.80 -9.41 8.10
N VAL A 37 -4.92 -8.46 7.80
CA VAL A 37 -5.20 -7.38 6.86
C VAL A 37 -5.45 -8.09 5.54
N LEU A 38 -6.73 -8.34 5.24
CA LEU A 38 -7.14 -8.79 3.93
C LEU A 38 -6.67 -7.71 2.97
N ALA A 39 -5.61 -8.00 2.23
CA ALA A 39 -5.17 -7.21 1.09
C ALA A 39 -6.42 -6.97 0.24
N GLN A 40 -6.90 -5.72 0.22
CA GLN A 40 -8.01 -5.34 -0.62
C GLN A 40 -7.51 -5.42 -2.05
N SER A 41 -7.85 -6.53 -2.71
CA SER A 41 -7.73 -6.69 -4.15
C SER A 41 -8.52 -5.54 -4.79
N SER A 42 -7.82 -4.55 -5.34
CA SER A 42 -8.45 -3.54 -6.18
C SER A 42 -9.05 -4.24 -7.39
N TYR A 43 -10.37 -4.22 -7.50
CA TYR A 43 -11.04 -4.78 -8.65
C TYR A 43 -10.89 -3.81 -9.82
N GLN A 44 -10.22 -4.26 -10.86
CA GLN A 44 -10.10 -3.51 -12.10
C GLN A 44 -11.41 -3.65 -12.87
N THR A 45 -12.12 -2.54 -13.03
CA THR A 45 -13.35 -2.50 -13.79
C THR A 45 -13.05 -2.74 -15.27
N PRO A 46 -13.78 -3.64 -15.99
CA PRO A 46 -13.46 -3.96 -17.38
C PRO A 46 -13.52 -2.74 -18.30
N THR A 47 -12.58 -2.64 -19.25
CA THR A 47 -12.53 -1.59 -20.27
C THR A 47 -13.88 -1.48 -21.01
N PRO A 48 -14.37 -0.25 -21.30
CA PRO A 48 -15.62 -0.08 -22.03
C PRO A 48 -15.61 -0.83 -23.37
N GLY A 49 -16.69 -1.57 -23.66
CA GLY A 49 -16.85 -2.24 -24.95
C GLY A 49 -17.06 -1.26 -26.10
N THR A 50 -17.18 -1.76 -27.34
CA THR A 50 -17.35 -0.98 -28.58
C THR A 50 -18.51 0.03 -28.60
N ALA A 51 -19.43 -0.08 -27.65
CA ALA A 51 -20.56 0.85 -27.44
C ALA A 51 -20.33 1.83 -26.26
N GLY A 52 -19.08 1.97 -25.78
CA GLY A 52 -18.74 2.80 -24.63
C GLY A 52 -19.21 2.27 -23.27
N ARG A 53 -19.83 1.09 -23.21
CA ARG A 53 -20.37 0.54 -21.95
C ARG A 53 -19.32 -0.26 -21.19
N ILE A 54 -19.07 0.14 -19.94
CA ILE A 54 -18.31 -0.63 -18.95
C ILE A 54 -19.24 -1.70 -18.38
N LEU A 55 -18.88 -2.98 -18.54
CA LEU A 55 -19.75 -4.10 -18.14
C LEU A 55 -19.13 -4.90 -17.01
N TYR A 56 -19.95 -5.31 -16.04
CA TYR A 56 -19.62 -6.24 -14.98
C TYR A 56 -20.43 -7.51 -15.15
N THR A 57 -19.78 -8.68 -15.03
CA THR A 57 -20.51 -9.97 -15.03
C THR A 57 -20.69 -10.42 -13.60
N VAL A 58 -21.94 -10.53 -13.16
CA VAL A 58 -22.32 -10.92 -11.81
C VAL A 58 -21.79 -12.31 -11.51
N GLN A 59 -21.01 -12.42 -10.44
CA GLN A 59 -20.43 -13.68 -9.97
C GLN A 59 -21.36 -14.37 -8.98
N GLU A 60 -21.07 -15.64 -8.69
CA GLU A 60 -21.80 -16.37 -7.67
C GLU A 60 -21.71 -15.62 -6.31
N ARG A 61 -22.87 -15.46 -5.66
CA ARG A 61 -23.03 -14.76 -4.37
C ARG A 61 -22.79 -13.25 -4.40
N ASP A 62 -22.80 -12.63 -5.58
CA ASP A 62 -22.81 -11.16 -5.67
C ASP A 62 -24.12 -10.56 -5.15
N THR A 63 -23.99 -9.40 -4.54
CA THR A 63 -25.10 -8.48 -4.22
C THR A 63 -24.72 -7.10 -4.73
N CYS A 64 -25.69 -6.22 -4.97
CA CYS A 64 -25.37 -4.85 -5.40
C CYS A 64 -24.48 -4.11 -4.40
N THR A 65 -24.61 -4.38 -3.11
CA THR A 65 -23.69 -3.85 -2.09
C THR A 65 -22.26 -4.36 -2.26
N ARG A 66 -22.09 -5.67 -2.56
CA ARG A 66 -20.75 -6.22 -2.82
C ARG A 66 -20.13 -5.59 -4.06
N ILE A 67 -20.92 -5.43 -5.12
CA ILE A 67 -20.48 -4.82 -6.37
C ILE A 67 -20.13 -3.34 -6.17
N PHE A 68 -20.94 -2.57 -5.44
CA PHE A 68 -20.62 -1.18 -5.07
C PHE A 68 -19.26 -1.08 -4.35
N LEU A 69 -19.03 -1.92 -3.34
CA LEU A 69 -17.76 -1.93 -2.60
C LEU A 69 -16.57 -2.35 -3.47
N LEU A 70 -16.84 -3.16 -4.49
CA LEU A 70 -15.84 -3.67 -5.42
C LEU A 70 -15.48 -2.64 -6.50
N THR A 71 -16.48 -1.95 -7.07
CA THR A 71 -16.32 -1.10 -8.26
C THR A 71 -16.41 0.40 -7.98
N GLY A 72 -16.90 0.79 -6.80
CA GLY A 72 -17.18 2.17 -6.42
C GLY A 72 -18.45 2.79 -7.03
N VAL A 73 -19.21 2.04 -7.85
CA VAL A 73 -20.43 2.56 -8.52
C VAL A 73 -21.63 2.45 -7.60
N ASP A 74 -22.28 3.59 -7.28
CA ASP A 74 -23.41 3.65 -6.35
C ASP A 74 -24.56 2.70 -6.72
N ILE A 75 -25.23 2.15 -5.72
CA ILE A 75 -26.31 1.16 -5.90
C ILE A 75 -27.48 1.76 -6.68
N ASN A 76 -27.85 3.02 -6.45
CA ASN A 76 -28.94 3.66 -7.20
C ASN A 76 -28.54 3.90 -8.65
N GLN A 77 -27.25 4.16 -8.88
CA GLN A 77 -26.71 4.27 -10.24
C GLN A 77 -26.71 2.92 -10.95
N LEU A 78 -26.36 1.82 -10.27
CA LEU A 78 -26.49 0.45 -10.80
C LEU A 78 -27.93 0.10 -11.18
N ILE A 79 -28.89 0.44 -10.31
CA ILE A 79 -30.32 0.20 -10.55
C ILE A 79 -30.80 0.97 -11.78
N SER A 80 -30.47 2.27 -11.86
CA SER A 80 -30.93 3.12 -12.96
C SER A 80 -30.29 2.77 -14.30
N LEU A 81 -28.99 2.45 -14.33
CA LEU A 81 -28.28 2.06 -15.56
C LEU A 81 -28.77 0.71 -16.14
N ASN A 82 -29.27 -0.18 -15.29
CA ASN A 82 -29.65 -1.55 -15.67
C ASN A 82 -31.15 -1.83 -15.60
N SER A 83 -31.96 -0.81 -15.30
CA SER A 83 -33.42 -0.95 -15.11
C SER A 83 -33.79 -2.05 -14.11
N LEU A 84 -33.02 -2.18 -13.02
CA LEU A 84 -33.30 -3.13 -11.95
C LEU A 84 -34.49 -2.65 -11.10
N ASP A 85 -35.05 -3.56 -10.32
CA ASP A 85 -36.05 -3.22 -9.32
C ASP A 85 -35.41 -2.49 -8.12
N ALA A 86 -36.24 -1.89 -7.26
CA ALA A 86 -35.77 -1.18 -6.07
C ALA A 86 -35.03 -2.09 -5.07
N ALA A 87 -35.18 -3.41 -5.18
CA ALA A 87 -34.45 -4.39 -4.38
C ALA A 87 -33.05 -4.71 -4.95
N CYS A 88 -32.71 -4.20 -6.13
CA CYS A 88 -31.47 -4.49 -6.85
C CYS A 88 -31.24 -6.00 -7.03
N THR A 89 -32.27 -6.68 -7.53
CA THR A 89 -32.26 -8.13 -7.76
C THR A 89 -31.34 -8.47 -8.94
N ILE A 90 -30.30 -9.27 -8.68
CA ILE A 90 -29.29 -9.70 -9.65
C ILE A 90 -29.01 -11.20 -9.51
N TYR A 91 -28.65 -11.85 -10.62
CA TYR A 91 -28.34 -13.28 -10.66
C TYR A 91 -26.94 -13.52 -11.24
N PRO A 92 -26.24 -14.59 -10.81
CA PRO A 92 -24.96 -14.96 -11.39
C PRO A 92 -25.04 -15.13 -12.91
N GLY A 93 -24.13 -14.47 -13.62
CA GLY A 93 -24.07 -14.42 -15.09
C GLY A 93 -24.70 -13.16 -15.71
N ASP A 94 -25.44 -12.36 -14.94
CA ASP A 94 -26.00 -11.10 -15.43
C ASP A 94 -24.90 -10.12 -15.85
N LYS A 95 -25.13 -9.36 -16.92
CA LYS A 95 -24.22 -8.30 -17.37
C LYS A 95 -24.76 -6.95 -16.96
N LEU A 96 -24.14 -6.35 -15.95
CA LEU A 96 -24.48 -5.02 -15.46
C LEU A 96 -23.62 -3.96 -16.12
N VAL A 97 -24.25 -2.91 -16.61
CA VAL A 97 -23.61 -1.66 -17.03
C VAL A 97 -23.20 -0.90 -15.79
N LEU A 98 -21.90 -0.69 -15.64
CA LEU A 98 -21.30 0.09 -14.56
C LEU A 98 -21.14 1.57 -14.93
N GLY A 99 -21.07 1.86 -16.24
CA GLY A 99 -20.91 3.21 -16.77
C GLY A 99 -20.97 3.21 -18.30
N ILE A 100 -21.21 4.39 -18.86
CA ILE A 100 -21.19 4.63 -20.30
C ILE A 100 -20.20 5.77 -20.53
N VAL A 101 -19.15 5.50 -21.28
CA VAL A 101 -18.16 6.47 -21.75
C VAL A 101 -18.56 6.85 -23.17
N ASP A 102 -18.76 8.14 -23.42
CA ASP A 102 -19.09 8.63 -24.76
C ASP A 102 -17.88 8.43 -25.70
N VAL A 103 -17.91 7.34 -26.46
CA VAL A 103 -17.03 7.16 -27.61
C VAL A 103 -17.64 7.96 -28.76
N GLN A 104 -17.00 9.05 -29.15
CA GLN A 104 -17.39 9.79 -30.35
C GLN A 104 -17.32 8.85 -31.56
N LEU A 105 -18.49 8.43 -32.05
CA LEU A 105 -18.66 7.56 -33.21
C LEU A 105 -18.17 8.30 -34.47
N GLN A 106 -17.03 7.89 -35.04
CA GLN A 106 -16.81 8.10 -36.46
C GLN A 106 -17.80 7.21 -37.21
N THR A 107 -18.80 7.86 -37.79
CA THR A 107 -19.70 7.29 -38.77
C THR A 107 -18.91 7.10 -40.05
N ASP A 108 -18.79 5.86 -40.53
CA ASP A 108 -18.65 5.63 -41.96
C ASP A 108 -19.33 4.29 -42.35
N THR A 109 -20.36 4.44 -43.18
CA THR A 109 -21.04 3.44 -43.99
C THR A 109 -21.10 4.10 -45.37
N PRO A 110 -20.71 3.45 -46.49
CA PRO A 110 -21.41 2.24 -46.94
C PRO A 110 -20.53 1.08 -47.43
N GLU A 111 -21.09 -0.11 -47.20
CA GLU A 111 -21.12 -1.29 -48.08
C GLU A 111 -20.50 -1.08 -49.48
N SER A 112 -19.43 -1.82 -49.76
CA SER A 112 -18.92 -1.98 -51.13
C SER A 112 -18.57 -3.44 -51.41
N THR A 113 -19.36 -4.00 -52.31
CA THR A 113 -19.27 -5.28 -53.01
C THR A 113 -17.84 -5.76 -53.27
N ALA A 114 -17.59 -7.01 -52.87
CA ALA A 114 -16.34 -7.72 -53.05
C ALA A 114 -15.89 -7.85 -54.52
N MET A 115 -14.64 -7.47 -54.78
CA MET A 115 -13.78 -8.02 -55.85
C MET A 115 -12.39 -8.30 -55.25
N PRO A 116 -11.63 -9.29 -55.75
CA PRO A 116 -10.43 -9.80 -55.07
C PRO A 116 -9.27 -8.81 -55.25
N VAL A 117 -8.75 -8.28 -54.15
CA VAL A 117 -7.61 -7.35 -54.14
C VAL A 117 -6.39 -8.07 -53.57
N ASP A 118 -5.30 -7.91 -54.30
CA ASP A 118 -3.93 -8.34 -54.03
C ASP A 118 -3.48 -7.94 -52.61
N VAL A 119 -2.85 -8.88 -51.89
CA VAL A 119 -2.47 -8.76 -50.48
C VAL A 119 -1.17 -7.96 -50.33
N THR A 120 -1.26 -6.65 -50.49
CA THR A 120 -0.29 -5.75 -49.85
C THR A 120 -0.52 -5.75 -48.33
N PRO A 121 0.51 -5.89 -47.49
CA PRO A 121 0.33 -5.87 -46.03
C PRO A 121 -0.30 -4.53 -45.63
N SER A 122 -1.45 -4.60 -44.97
CA SER A 122 -2.04 -3.46 -44.28
C SER A 122 -1.00 -2.92 -43.28
N PRO A 123 -0.71 -1.61 -43.23
CA PRO A 123 0.13 -1.06 -42.19
C PRO A 123 -0.47 -1.43 -40.82
N THR A 124 0.34 -2.04 -39.96
CA THR A 124 0.03 -2.24 -38.55
C THR A 124 -0.28 -0.87 -37.94
N PRO A 125 -1.38 -0.70 -37.18
CA PRO A 125 -1.64 0.58 -36.51
C PRO A 125 -0.42 0.98 -35.67
N SER A 126 0.01 2.23 -35.80
CA SER A 126 1.12 2.77 -35.00
C SER A 126 0.77 2.63 -33.52
N PRO A 127 1.69 2.17 -32.66
CA PRO A 127 1.45 2.16 -31.22
C PRO A 127 1.12 3.58 -30.77
N GLY A 128 0.09 3.72 -29.92
CA GLY A 128 -0.24 4.98 -29.31
C GLY A 128 0.65 5.27 -28.11
N TYR A 129 0.82 6.56 -27.82
CA TYR A 129 1.65 7.06 -26.74
C TYR A 129 0.82 7.88 -25.76
N ALA A 130 1.31 8.00 -24.54
CA ALA A 130 0.76 8.80 -23.46
C ALA A 130 1.81 9.79 -22.92
N GLU A 131 1.31 10.81 -22.25
CA GLU A 131 2.11 11.73 -21.46
C GLU A 131 2.02 11.37 -19.96
N VAL A 132 3.17 11.25 -19.31
CA VAL A 132 3.26 11.00 -17.87
C VAL A 132 4.11 12.07 -17.22
N CYS A 133 3.50 12.86 -16.34
CA CYS A 133 4.15 13.89 -15.54
C CYS A 133 4.34 13.42 -14.10
N ILE A 134 5.52 13.69 -13.55
CA ILE A 134 5.90 13.32 -12.19
C ILE A 134 6.17 14.58 -11.38
N VAL A 135 5.38 14.74 -10.32
CA VAL A 135 5.48 15.84 -9.37
C VAL A 135 6.08 15.29 -8.08
N LEU A 136 7.16 15.92 -7.60
CA LEU A 136 7.62 15.75 -6.23
C LEU A 136 7.43 17.10 -5.52
N PHE A 137 6.74 17.12 -4.39
CA PHE A 137 6.42 18.35 -3.67
C PHE A 137 6.87 18.31 -2.21
N ASP A 138 7.11 19.50 -1.65
CA ASP A 138 7.44 19.69 -0.23
C ASP A 138 6.16 19.60 0.60
N ASP A 139 5.94 18.42 1.18
CA ASP A 139 4.79 18.11 2.02
C ASP A 139 5.07 18.59 3.45
N ALA A 140 4.90 19.90 3.66
CA ALA A 140 5.26 20.55 4.91
C ALA A 140 4.34 20.14 6.09
N ASP A 141 3.10 19.73 5.80
CA ASP A 141 2.14 19.30 6.81
C ASP A 141 2.12 17.76 7.01
N GLY A 142 2.77 17.01 6.11
CA GLY A 142 2.97 15.57 6.18
C GLY A 142 1.72 14.77 5.83
N ASN A 143 0.74 15.35 5.14
CA ASN A 143 -0.53 14.71 4.83
C ASN A 143 -0.52 13.87 3.54
N GLY A 144 0.56 13.97 2.75
CA GLY A 144 0.78 13.23 1.50
C GLY A 144 -0.08 13.67 0.32
N MET A 145 -0.70 14.85 0.38
CA MET A 145 -1.56 15.42 -0.66
C MET A 145 -1.04 16.78 -1.08
N LEU A 146 -0.91 16.99 -2.39
CA LEU A 146 -0.52 18.29 -2.94
C LEU A 146 -1.64 19.32 -2.69
N ILE A 147 -1.41 20.29 -1.81
CA ILE A 147 -2.33 21.39 -1.53
C ILE A 147 -1.61 22.72 -1.71
N GLU A 148 -2.25 23.65 -2.40
CA GLU A 148 -1.67 24.98 -2.59
C GLU A 148 -1.66 25.79 -1.27
N PRO A 149 -0.53 26.42 -0.89
CA PRO A 149 0.71 26.61 -1.65
C PRO A 149 1.86 25.65 -1.25
N GLU A 150 2.06 24.59 -2.03
CA GLU A 150 3.21 23.69 -1.90
C GLU A 150 4.12 23.79 -3.12
N PHE A 151 5.43 23.78 -2.88
CA PHE A 151 6.45 23.93 -3.91
C PHE A 151 6.92 22.57 -4.42
N TYR A 152 7.31 22.50 -5.69
CA TYR A 152 7.98 21.34 -6.22
C TYR A 152 9.41 21.25 -5.69
N LEU A 153 9.88 20.02 -5.46
CA LEU A 153 11.22 19.69 -5.02
C LEU A 153 12.07 19.17 -6.18
N GLU A 154 13.28 19.70 -6.27
CA GLU A 154 14.28 19.29 -7.25
C GLU A 154 15.04 18.03 -6.80
N GLY A 155 15.46 17.21 -7.77
CA GLY A 155 16.47 16.18 -7.53
C GLY A 155 15.94 14.81 -7.09
N GLY A 156 14.62 14.62 -7.07
CA GLY A 156 14.02 13.29 -6.93
C GLY A 156 14.29 12.44 -8.16
N ALA A 157 14.86 11.24 -7.98
CA ALA A 157 15.22 10.37 -9.11
C ALA A 157 14.07 9.45 -9.49
N VAL A 158 13.55 9.60 -10.69
CA VAL A 158 12.40 8.85 -11.23
C VAL A 158 12.88 7.69 -12.10
N SER A 159 12.23 6.54 -11.99
CA SER A 159 12.36 5.40 -12.90
C SER A 159 10.97 4.88 -13.31
N ILE A 160 10.73 4.76 -14.61
CA ILE A 160 9.49 4.21 -15.18
C ILE A 160 9.86 2.97 -15.99
N ASN A 161 9.38 1.81 -15.55
CA ASN A 161 9.70 0.54 -16.16
C ASN A 161 8.43 -0.22 -16.51
N ASN A 162 8.33 -0.73 -17.74
CA ASN A 162 7.21 -1.59 -18.09
C ASN A 162 7.42 -3.02 -17.58
N ARG A 163 6.32 -3.77 -17.42
CA ARG A 163 6.37 -5.15 -16.92
C ARG A 163 7.13 -6.11 -17.83
N SER A 164 7.22 -5.81 -19.12
CA SER A 164 7.97 -6.59 -20.11
C SER A 164 9.48 -6.28 -20.12
N GLY A 165 9.93 -5.23 -19.44
CA GLY A 165 11.33 -4.79 -19.39
C GLY A 165 11.84 -4.11 -20.66
N THR A 166 10.97 -3.85 -21.64
CA THR A 166 11.32 -3.22 -22.92
C THR A 166 11.44 -1.69 -22.80
N VAL A 167 10.77 -1.08 -21.84
CA VAL A 167 10.78 0.37 -21.60
C VAL A 167 11.41 0.66 -20.24
N SER A 168 12.37 1.58 -20.24
CA SER A 168 13.03 2.10 -19.04
C SER A 168 13.31 3.58 -19.25
N LEU A 169 12.51 4.43 -18.63
CA LEU A 169 12.68 5.88 -18.66
C LEU A 169 13.16 6.35 -17.29
N THR A 170 14.05 7.34 -17.27
CA THR A 170 14.60 7.90 -16.03
C THR A 170 14.74 9.40 -16.14
N GLY A 171 14.57 10.11 -15.03
CA GLY A 171 14.76 11.56 -14.98
C GLY A 171 14.92 12.07 -13.54
N LEU A 172 15.17 13.36 -13.41
CA LEU A 172 15.19 14.05 -12.12
C LEU A 172 14.04 15.06 -12.07
N THR A 173 13.36 15.15 -10.93
CA THR A 173 12.31 16.16 -10.72
C THR A 173 12.90 17.56 -10.70
N ILE A 174 12.10 18.53 -11.14
CA ILE A 174 12.45 19.95 -11.18
C ILE A 174 11.75 20.62 -10.00
N GLY A 175 12.48 21.46 -9.26
CA GLY A 175 11.93 22.21 -8.14
C GLY A 175 11.50 23.62 -8.55
N GLY A 176 10.55 24.19 -7.81
CA GLY A 176 10.07 25.55 -8.05
C GLY A 176 8.60 25.75 -7.70
N ASP A 177 8.10 26.93 -8.04
CA ASP A 177 6.70 27.31 -7.86
C ASP A 177 5.82 26.61 -8.92
N PRO A 178 4.77 25.86 -8.54
CA PRO A 178 3.89 25.16 -9.49
C PRO A 178 3.23 26.08 -10.53
N GLU A 179 3.12 27.39 -10.28
CA GLU A 179 2.60 28.35 -11.26
C GLU A 179 3.65 28.79 -12.31
N LEU A 180 4.94 28.58 -12.03
CA LEU A 180 6.05 29.09 -12.84
C LEU A 180 6.90 28.00 -13.49
N VAL A 181 6.85 26.77 -12.99
CA VAL A 181 7.65 25.65 -13.50
C VAL A 181 6.80 24.44 -13.87
N GLU A 182 7.16 23.80 -14.98
CA GLU A 182 6.56 22.53 -15.40
C GLU A 182 7.27 21.35 -14.72
N PRO A 183 6.52 20.33 -14.27
CA PRO A 183 7.11 19.13 -13.66
C PRO A 183 7.81 18.24 -14.71
N LEU A 184 8.47 17.18 -14.27
CA LEU A 184 9.12 16.23 -15.16
C LEU A 184 8.07 15.43 -15.95
N CYS A 185 7.96 15.67 -17.26
CA CYS A 185 7.01 14.97 -18.13
C CYS A 185 7.71 14.11 -19.20
N PHE A 186 7.13 12.93 -19.47
CA PHE A 186 7.51 12.01 -20.53
C PHE A 186 6.36 11.92 -21.54
N ALA A 187 6.49 12.57 -22.70
CA ALA A 187 5.39 12.72 -23.67
C ALA A 187 5.14 11.50 -24.59
N GLU A 188 6.10 10.59 -24.67
CA GLU A 188 6.04 9.43 -25.59
C GLU A 188 6.14 8.10 -24.83
N VAL A 189 5.33 7.91 -23.79
CA VAL A 189 5.26 6.64 -23.05
C VAL A 189 4.34 5.67 -23.79
N PRO A 190 4.84 4.53 -24.32
CA PRO A 190 3.97 3.56 -25.00
C PRO A 190 2.91 3.00 -24.06
N GLU A 191 1.75 2.64 -24.59
CA GLU A 191 0.73 1.94 -23.81
C GLU A 191 1.23 0.63 -23.18
N GLY A 192 0.77 0.31 -21.98
CA GLY A 192 1.13 -0.92 -21.26
C GLY A 192 1.11 -0.79 -19.75
N ASP A 193 1.56 -1.84 -19.06
CA ASP A 193 1.67 -1.89 -17.61
C ASP A 193 3.05 -1.40 -17.14
N TYR A 194 3.06 -0.39 -16.26
CA TYR A 194 4.27 0.23 -15.74
C TYR A 194 4.36 0.15 -14.22
N ASN A 195 5.60 0.12 -13.75
CA ASN A 195 5.98 0.39 -12.37
C ASN A 195 6.84 1.67 -12.37
N ILE A 196 6.40 2.64 -11.59
CA ILE A 196 6.98 3.98 -11.50
C ILE A 196 7.53 4.12 -10.09
N THR A 197 8.81 4.37 -9.97
CA THR A 197 9.51 4.49 -8.69
C THR A 197 10.17 5.87 -8.58
N LEU A 198 10.05 6.49 -7.42
CA LEU A 198 10.73 7.74 -7.08
C LEU A 198 11.71 7.52 -5.92
N ALA A 199 12.97 7.90 -6.11
CA ALA A 199 13.91 8.08 -5.02
C ALA A 199 13.87 9.54 -4.56
N VAL A 200 13.47 9.76 -3.31
CA VAL A 200 13.46 11.08 -2.68
C VAL A 200 14.90 11.60 -2.51
N PRO A 201 15.17 12.90 -2.75
CA PRO A 201 16.51 13.49 -2.64
C PRO A 201 17.05 13.45 -1.20
N GLU A 202 18.36 13.66 -1.06
CA GLU A 202 19.01 13.70 0.25
C GLU A 202 18.44 14.82 1.14
N GLY A 203 18.30 14.54 2.44
CA GLY A 203 17.75 15.50 3.41
C GLY A 203 16.23 15.54 3.49
N PHE A 204 15.53 14.70 2.72
CA PHE A 204 14.08 14.56 2.73
C PHE A 204 13.66 13.12 3.03
N ASN A 205 12.45 12.97 3.59
CA ASN A 205 11.78 11.69 3.81
C ASN A 205 10.47 11.66 3.04
N ALA A 206 10.19 10.57 2.35
CA ALA A 206 8.92 10.39 1.66
C ALA A 206 7.74 10.41 2.65
N THR A 207 6.69 11.14 2.30
CA THR A 207 5.39 11.14 3.01
C THR A 207 4.32 10.37 2.23
N THR A 208 4.60 10.06 0.97
CA THR A 208 3.78 9.24 0.07
C THR A 208 4.48 7.93 -0.29
N MET A 209 3.75 7.04 -0.96
CA MET A 209 4.32 5.80 -1.48
C MET A 209 5.26 6.13 -2.64
N THR A 210 6.50 5.63 -2.61
CA THR A 210 7.49 5.94 -3.66
C THR A 210 7.44 4.98 -4.85
N ASN A 211 6.44 4.11 -4.91
CA ASN A 211 6.27 3.14 -5.98
C ASN A 211 4.80 3.03 -6.40
N TYR A 212 4.51 3.22 -7.69
CA TYR A 212 3.18 3.16 -8.27
C TYR A 212 3.13 2.20 -9.44
N ALA A 213 2.16 1.28 -9.42
CA ALA A 213 1.84 0.44 -10.56
C ALA A 213 0.64 1.03 -11.30
N LEU A 214 0.79 1.29 -12.60
CA LEU A 214 -0.23 1.94 -13.42
C LEU A 214 -0.27 1.30 -14.81
N THR A 215 -1.47 1.10 -15.33
CA THR A 215 -1.69 0.77 -16.74
C THR A 215 -1.94 2.06 -17.52
N ILE A 216 -1.11 2.30 -18.52
CA ILE A 216 -1.14 3.49 -19.38
C ILE A 216 -1.77 3.11 -20.73
N ASN A 217 -2.72 3.90 -21.20
CA ASN A 217 -3.35 3.76 -22.51
C ASN A 217 -2.89 4.90 -23.43
N ALA A 218 -2.97 4.66 -24.73
CA ALA A 218 -2.70 5.69 -25.72
C ALA A 218 -3.57 6.95 -25.53
N GLY A 219 -2.93 8.12 -25.49
CA GLY A 219 -3.58 9.41 -25.31
C GLY A 219 -3.81 9.81 -23.86
N ASP A 220 -3.44 8.97 -22.88
CA ASP A 220 -3.52 9.34 -21.47
C ASP A 220 -2.59 10.54 -21.18
N ASN A 221 -3.05 11.46 -20.34
CA ASN A 221 -2.22 12.47 -19.70
C ASN A 221 -2.32 12.26 -18.19
N VAL A 222 -1.28 11.68 -17.60
CA VAL A 222 -1.26 11.24 -16.22
C VAL A 222 -0.28 12.08 -15.43
N THR A 223 -0.75 12.68 -14.33
CA THR A 223 0.11 13.29 -13.32
C THR A 223 0.15 12.40 -12.09
N ILE A 224 1.35 12.12 -11.58
CA ILE A 224 1.57 11.34 -10.37
C ILE A 224 2.32 12.21 -9.37
N ASP A 225 1.74 12.32 -8.18
CA ASP A 225 2.23 13.19 -7.12
C ASP A 225 2.95 12.37 -6.04
N PHE A 226 4.11 12.87 -5.64
CA PHE A 226 4.91 12.33 -4.56
C PHE A 226 5.22 13.42 -3.54
N GLY A 227 4.80 13.22 -2.29
CA GLY A 227 5.16 14.11 -1.18
C GLY A 227 6.47 13.68 -0.51
N ALA A 228 7.27 14.67 -0.11
CA ALA A 228 8.40 14.48 0.78
C ALA A 228 8.54 15.66 1.75
N GLN A 229 8.96 15.38 2.98
CA GLN A 229 9.19 16.38 4.02
C GLN A 229 10.67 16.43 4.40
N THR A 230 11.18 17.59 4.84
CA THR A 230 12.57 17.69 5.34
C THR A 230 12.79 16.71 6.50
N SER A 231 13.97 16.09 6.56
CA SER A 231 14.26 15.10 7.60
C SER A 231 14.27 15.67 9.03
N GLU A 232 14.34 16.99 9.18
CA GLU A 232 14.24 17.70 10.46
C GLU A 232 12.78 17.86 10.93
N ASN A 233 11.82 17.86 9.99
CA ASN A 233 10.40 18.05 10.23
C ASN A 233 9.60 16.75 10.35
N VAL A 234 10.26 15.60 10.52
CA VAL A 234 9.55 14.36 10.88
C VAL A 234 8.92 14.56 12.25
N SER A 235 7.68 15.07 12.26
CA SER A 235 6.82 14.98 13.43
C SER A 235 6.76 13.50 13.77
N PRO A 236 7.15 13.08 14.99
CA PRO A 236 6.89 11.73 15.42
C PRO A 236 5.37 11.61 15.55
N SER A 237 4.68 11.25 14.46
CA SER A 237 3.34 10.68 14.52
C SER A 237 3.50 9.31 15.18
N GLY A 238 3.56 9.40 16.51
CA GLY A 238 4.09 8.40 17.39
C GLY A 238 4.39 9.09 18.70
N ASN A 239 3.34 9.43 19.45
CA ASN A 239 3.42 9.54 20.91
C ASN A 239 3.86 8.17 21.46
N ASN A 240 5.10 7.81 21.22
CA ASN A 240 5.87 6.97 22.11
C ASN A 240 6.76 7.94 22.87
N ASP A 241 6.18 8.55 23.90
CA ASP A 241 6.92 8.92 25.11
C ASP A 241 7.49 7.62 25.73
N GLY A 242 8.42 7.00 24.99
CA GLY A 242 9.23 5.87 25.39
C GLY A 242 10.43 6.32 26.22
N ASN A 243 10.40 7.53 26.78
CA ASN A 243 11.21 7.88 27.95
C ASN A 243 10.64 7.25 29.24
N GLY A 244 10.05 6.06 29.12
CA GLY A 244 9.78 5.15 30.21
C GLY A 244 11.03 4.35 30.57
N ARG A 245 12.15 5.01 30.91
CA ARG A 245 13.14 4.36 31.78
C ARG A 245 12.50 4.25 33.16
N SER A 246 11.63 3.27 33.35
CA SER A 246 10.98 3.03 34.63
C SER A 246 12.06 2.85 35.72
N PRO A 247 12.19 3.76 36.69
CA PRO A 247 13.23 3.69 37.73
C PRO A 247 13.11 2.44 38.62
N LEU A 248 12.00 1.69 38.49
CA LEU A 248 11.77 0.41 39.13
C LEU A 248 12.60 -0.75 38.54
N VAL A 249 12.96 -0.71 37.25
CA VAL A 249 13.79 -1.76 36.65
C VAL A 249 15.26 -1.61 37.07
N GLY A 250 15.73 -0.36 37.26
CA GLY A 250 17.08 -0.07 37.74
C GLY A 250 17.31 -0.53 39.20
N SER A 251 16.31 -0.37 40.08
CA SER A 251 16.43 -0.78 41.47
C SER A 251 16.39 -2.31 41.63
N ALA A 252 15.58 -3.02 40.84
CA ALA A 252 15.55 -4.48 40.81
C ALA A 252 16.89 -5.07 40.30
N GLY A 253 17.47 -4.52 39.23
CA GLY A 253 18.77 -4.95 38.71
C GLY A 253 19.92 -4.75 39.71
N GLY A 254 19.91 -3.63 40.44
CA GLY A 254 20.91 -3.36 41.48
C GLY A 254 20.89 -4.37 42.64
N LEU A 255 19.70 -4.74 43.11
CA LEU A 255 19.55 -5.73 44.19
C LEU A 255 20.03 -7.13 43.77
N ILE A 256 19.81 -7.51 42.51
CA ILE A 256 20.28 -8.79 41.97
C ILE A 256 21.81 -8.83 41.90
N LEU A 257 22.46 -7.74 41.47
CA LEU A 257 23.93 -7.67 41.41
C LEU A 257 24.58 -7.73 42.79
N VAL A 258 24.03 -6.99 43.77
CA VAL A 258 24.53 -7.03 45.15
C VAL A 258 24.29 -8.41 45.78
N GLY A 259 23.13 -9.00 45.54
CA GLY A 259 22.81 -10.37 45.98
C GLY A 259 23.78 -11.41 45.40
N GLY A 260 24.06 -11.33 44.09
CA GLY A 260 24.99 -12.23 43.41
C GLY A 260 26.43 -12.12 43.91
N LEU A 261 26.93 -10.89 44.14
CA LEU A 261 28.26 -10.65 44.72
C LEU A 261 28.37 -11.20 46.14
N GLY A 262 27.35 -11.00 46.97
CA GLY A 262 27.31 -11.52 48.34
C GLY A 262 27.36 -13.06 48.38
N LEU A 263 26.59 -13.72 47.51
CA LEU A 263 26.55 -15.17 47.40
C LEU A 263 27.88 -15.75 46.90
N GLY A 264 28.53 -15.07 45.93
CA GLY A 264 29.85 -15.45 45.43
C GLY A 264 30.95 -15.39 46.50
N ILE A 265 30.98 -14.31 47.30
CA ILE A 265 31.94 -14.17 48.40
C ILE A 265 31.69 -15.24 49.48
N TYR A 266 30.43 -15.52 49.81
CA TYR A 266 30.07 -16.56 50.77
C TYR A 266 30.57 -17.95 50.33
N MET A 267 30.32 -18.33 49.07
CA MET A 267 30.78 -19.62 48.53
C MET A 267 32.30 -19.72 48.48
N TRP A 268 33.01 -18.64 48.14
CA TRP A 268 34.48 -18.62 48.15
C TRP A 268 35.07 -18.83 49.56
N ARG A 269 34.44 -18.23 50.58
CA ARG A 269 34.85 -18.41 51.97
C ARG A 269 34.52 -19.81 52.49
N ALA A 270 33.34 -20.34 52.17
CA ALA A 270 32.91 -21.68 52.55
C ALA A 270 33.77 -22.79 51.92
N ARG A 271 34.40 -22.54 50.77
CA ARG A 271 35.35 -23.48 50.15
C ARG A 271 36.72 -23.52 50.85
N LYS A 272 37.01 -22.51 51.69
CA LYS A 272 38.30 -22.34 52.36
C LYS A 272 38.29 -22.76 53.83
N SER A 273 37.14 -23.22 54.35
CA SER A 273 36.95 -23.84 55.67
C SER A 273 36.63 -25.32 55.49
#